data_AF-A0A060X7I6-F1
#
_entry.id   AF-A0A060X7I6-F1
#
_cell.length_a   1.000
_cell.length_b   1.000
_cell.length_c   1.000
_cell.angle_alpha   90.00
_cell.angle_beta   90.00
_cell.angle_gamma   90.00
#
_symmetry.space_group_name_H-M   'P 1'
#
loop_
_entity.id
_entity.type
_entity.pdbx_description
1 polymer ?
#
loop_
_entity_poly.entity_id
_entity_poly.type
_entity_poly.pdbx_seq_one_letter_code
_entity_poly.pdbx_strand_id
1 'polypeptide(L)'
;MSFDTDLVAEQLTYMDVLLFNKVIPHHCLGSIWSQRDKKQNKHSAPTIRATITQFNAVAACVVSTILHRRQIHPLLRARVIKRWIDIAQECRVLKNFSSLRAIVSALQSNPLYRLKRAWSWVPKDSMSTFEELSDVFSHHNNYLTSRELLMGGGHL
;
A
#
# COMPACT_ATOMS: atom_id res chain seq x y z
N MET A 1 9.82 12.54 8.59
CA MET A 1 9.08 11.57 9.42
C MET A 1 9.97 11.24 10.60
N SER A 2 9.47 11.40 11.83
CA SER A 2 10.23 11.22 13.08
C SER A 2 10.13 9.82 13.67
N PHE A 3 9.17 9.01 13.23
CA PHE A 3 8.94 7.66 13.74
C PHE A 3 9.75 6.62 12.99
N ASP A 4 10.11 5.54 13.68
CA ASP A 4 10.78 4.38 13.12
C ASP A 4 9.92 3.62 12.11
N THR A 5 10.56 3.01 11.12
CA THR A 5 9.88 2.39 9.96
C THR A 5 9.06 1.17 10.36
N ASP A 6 9.64 0.34 11.24
CA ASP A 6 9.02 -0.81 11.89
C ASP A 6 7.78 -0.39 12.67
N LEU A 7 7.89 0.64 13.52
CA LEU A 7 6.76 1.15 14.29
C LEU A 7 5.62 1.63 13.39
N VAL A 8 5.93 2.34 12.30
CA VAL A 8 4.90 2.77 11.34
C VAL A 8 4.24 1.55 10.69
N ALA A 9 5.02 0.55 10.27
CA ALA A 9 4.50 -0.66 9.65
C ALA A 9 3.64 -1.50 10.62
N GLU A 10 4.03 -1.61 11.89
CA GLU A 10 3.24 -2.25 12.95
C GLU A 10 1.89 -1.55 13.14
N GLN A 11 1.87 -0.22 13.22
CA GLN A 11 0.61 0.52 13.38
C GLN A 11 -0.30 0.40 12.15
N LEU A 12 0.26 0.46 10.93
CA LEU A 12 -0.49 0.19 9.71
C LEU A 12 -1.10 -1.23 9.73
N THR A 13 -0.30 -2.21 10.15
CA THR A 13 -0.73 -3.62 10.26
C THR A 13 -1.82 -3.81 11.31
N TYR A 14 -1.69 -3.18 12.47
CA TYR A 14 -2.72 -3.21 13.50
C TYR A 14 -4.05 -2.67 12.99
N MET A 15 -4.04 -1.52 12.31
CA MET A 15 -5.24 -0.93 11.72
C MET A 15 -5.86 -1.83 10.64
N ASP A 16 -5.05 -2.39 9.74
CA ASP A 16 -5.51 -3.30 8.70
C ASP A 16 -6.12 -4.58 9.30
N VAL A 17 -5.48 -5.19 10.30
CA VAL A 17 -5.97 -6.40 10.98
C VAL A 17 -7.31 -6.16 11.68
N LEU A 18 -7.49 -5.01 12.36
CA LEU A 18 -8.76 -4.67 13.01
C LEU A 18 -9.94 -4.57 12.02
N LEU A 19 -9.67 -4.10 10.80
CA LEU A 19 -10.68 -4.00 9.75
C LEU A 19 -10.88 -5.35 9.06
N PHE A 20 -9.81 -6.07 8.78
CA PHE A 20 -9.85 -7.37 8.12
C PHE A 20 -10.59 -8.41 8.96
N ASN A 21 -10.40 -8.41 10.29
CA ASN A 21 -11.15 -9.29 11.20
C ASN A 21 -12.66 -9.02 11.23
N LYS A 22 -13.09 -7.83 10.79
CA LYS A 22 -14.51 -7.48 10.65
C LYS A 22 -15.04 -7.75 9.24
N VAL A 23 -14.20 -8.19 8.30
CA VAL A 23 -14.64 -8.49 6.94
C VAL A 23 -15.64 -9.62 6.99
N ILE A 24 -16.79 -9.35 6.39
CA ILE A 24 -17.80 -10.36 6.12
C ILE A 24 -17.57 -10.87 4.69
N PRO A 25 -17.07 -12.11 4.49
CA PRO A 25 -16.61 -12.56 3.18
C PRO A 25 -17.69 -12.56 2.10
N HIS A 26 -18.97 -12.79 2.48
CA HIS A 26 -20.06 -12.77 1.51
C HIS A 26 -20.24 -11.40 0.84
N HIS A 27 -19.85 -10.30 1.49
CA HIS A 27 -19.88 -8.96 0.89
C HIS A 27 -18.90 -8.81 -0.29
N CYS A 28 -17.90 -9.69 -0.41
CA CYS A 28 -16.95 -9.71 -1.53
C CYS A 28 -17.54 -10.34 -2.80
N LEU A 29 -18.71 -11.01 -2.72
CA LEU A 29 -19.33 -11.64 -3.89
C LEU A 29 -19.60 -10.60 -4.98
N GLY A 30 -19.23 -10.93 -6.22
CA GLY A 30 -19.38 -10.01 -7.36
C GLY A 30 -20.82 -9.53 -7.55
N SER A 31 -21.82 -10.39 -7.29
CA SER A 31 -23.24 -10.04 -7.35
C SER A 31 -23.66 -8.98 -6.32
N ILE A 32 -22.95 -8.87 -5.19
CA ILE A 32 -23.18 -7.86 -4.14
C ILE A 32 -22.32 -6.63 -4.42
N TRP A 33 -21.01 -6.82 -4.60
CA TRP A 33 -20.05 -5.73 -4.78
C TRP A 33 -20.29 -4.91 -6.05
N SER A 34 -20.75 -5.53 -7.14
CA SER A 34 -21.09 -4.82 -8.38
C SER A 34 -22.26 -3.84 -8.23
N GLN A 35 -23.08 -3.99 -7.19
CA GLN A 35 -24.26 -3.15 -6.97
C GLN A 35 -24.00 -1.95 -6.02
N ARG A 36 -22.78 -1.80 -5.51
CA ARG A 36 -22.40 -0.81 -4.48
C ARG A 36 -22.65 0.66 -4.86
N ASP A 37 -22.70 0.95 -6.16
CA ASP A 37 -22.85 2.32 -6.70
C ASP A 37 -24.32 2.68 -6.98
N LYS A 38 -25.25 1.71 -6.84
CA LYS A 38 -26.70 1.98 -6.96
C LYS A 38 -27.18 2.77 -5.73
N LYS A 39 -28.03 3.79 -5.94
CA LYS A 39 -28.56 4.67 -4.86
C LYS A 39 -29.12 3.89 -3.66
N GLN A 40 -29.87 2.82 -3.92
CA GLN A 40 -30.47 1.96 -2.88
C GLN A 40 -29.47 1.13 -2.06
N ASN A 41 -28.24 0.95 -2.56
CA ASN A 41 -27.22 0.06 -1.99
C ASN A 41 -25.99 0.84 -1.49
N LYS A 42 -26.14 2.13 -1.21
CA LYS A 42 -25.02 3.00 -0.78
C LYS A 42 -24.33 2.52 0.50
N HIS A 43 -25.05 1.75 1.33
CA HIS A 43 -24.56 1.14 2.57
C HIS A 43 -24.23 -0.36 2.44
N SER A 44 -24.26 -0.92 1.23
CA SER A 44 -23.89 -2.32 1.01
C SER A 44 -22.39 -2.53 1.23
N ALA A 45 -22.03 -3.72 1.70
CA ALA A 45 -20.65 -4.14 1.97
C ALA A 45 -19.83 -3.18 2.86
N PRO A 46 -20.35 -2.73 4.02
CA PRO A 46 -19.72 -1.68 4.84
C PRO A 46 -18.32 -2.06 5.32
N THR A 47 -18.08 -3.34 5.62
CA THR A 47 -16.79 -3.88 6.09
C THR A 47 -15.73 -3.88 4.98
N ILE A 48 -16.16 -4.14 3.73
CA ILE A 48 -15.28 -4.09 2.55
C ILE A 48 -14.93 -2.65 2.23
N ARG A 49 -15.93 -1.76 2.26
CA ARG A 49 -15.73 -0.31 2.11
C ARG A 49 -14.74 0.22 3.15
N ALA A 50 -14.83 -0.19 4.40
CA ALA A 50 -13.91 0.24 5.45
C ALA A 50 -12.46 -0.17 5.14
N THR A 51 -12.24 -1.41 4.70
CA THR A 51 -10.91 -1.91 4.30
C THR A 51 -10.35 -1.13 3.09
N ILE A 52 -11.18 -0.84 2.09
CA ILE A 52 -10.79 -0.03 0.93
C ILE A 52 -10.49 1.41 1.32
N THR A 53 -11.27 1.99 2.23
CA THR A 53 -11.02 3.34 2.75
C THR A 53 -9.67 3.41 3.45
N GLN A 54 -9.31 2.40 4.25
CA GLN A 54 -8.00 2.32 4.89
C GLN A 54 -6.87 2.23 3.86
N PHE A 55 -6.99 1.34 2.87
CA PHE A 55 -6.02 1.24 1.77
C PHE A 55 -5.80 2.60 1.08
N ASN A 56 -6.90 3.29 0.74
CA ASN A 56 -6.85 4.60 0.09
C ASN A 56 -6.26 5.68 1.01
N ALA A 57 -6.51 5.63 2.32
CA ALA A 57 -5.94 6.54 3.29
C ALA A 57 -4.42 6.39 3.38
N VAL A 58 -3.91 5.15 3.38
CA VAL A 58 -2.46 4.87 3.33
C VAL A 58 -1.85 5.42 2.04
N ALA A 59 -2.44 5.11 0.88
CA ALA A 59 -1.95 5.62 -0.40
C ALA A 59 -1.95 7.15 -0.47
N ALA A 60 -3.02 7.80 0.01
CA ALA A 60 -3.12 9.25 0.09
C ALA A 60 -2.08 9.85 1.05
N CYS A 61 -1.79 9.19 2.17
CA CYS A 61 -0.75 9.61 3.12
C CYS A 61 0.63 9.61 2.46
N VAL A 62 0.97 8.57 1.69
CA VAL A 62 2.23 8.49 0.93
C VAL A 62 2.36 9.66 -0.05
N VAL A 63 1.33 9.87 -0.89
CA VAL A 63 1.32 10.96 -1.87
C VAL A 63 1.43 12.32 -1.19
N SER A 64 0.60 12.55 -0.16
CA SER A 64 0.56 13.81 0.58
C SER A 64 1.89 14.14 1.24
N THR A 65 2.52 13.17 1.92
CA THR A 65 3.79 13.38 2.64
C THR A 65 4.96 13.67 1.70
N ILE A 66 4.99 13.06 0.51
CA ILE A 66 6.03 13.31 -0.51
C ILE A 66 5.82 14.65 -1.22
N LEU A 67 4.56 15.05 -1.43
CA LEU A 67 4.20 16.29 -2.13
C LEU A 67 3.99 17.51 -1.20
N HIS A 68 4.01 17.31 0.13
CA HIS A 68 3.59 18.28 1.14
C HIS A 68 4.16 19.69 0.93
N ARG A 69 5.46 19.81 0.60
CA ARG A 69 6.11 21.08 0.29
C ARG A 69 6.46 21.18 -1.18
N ARG A 70 5.81 22.10 -1.91
CA ARG A 70 6.05 22.32 -3.36
C ARG A 70 7.52 22.59 -3.69
N GLN A 71 8.20 23.41 -2.88
CA GLN A 71 9.58 23.86 -3.12
C GLN A 71 10.64 23.08 -2.33
N ILE A 72 10.33 21.87 -1.83
CA ILE A 72 11.35 21.08 -1.13
C ILE A 72 12.45 20.62 -2.10
N HIS A 73 13.70 20.71 -1.64
CA HIS A 73 14.87 20.24 -2.37
C HIS A 73 14.71 18.76 -2.77
N PRO A 74 15.05 18.37 -4.02
CA PRO A 74 14.87 16.99 -4.51
C PRO A 74 15.48 15.91 -3.60
N LEU A 75 16.66 16.14 -3.04
CA LEU A 75 17.31 15.23 -2.09
C LEU A 75 16.46 14.96 -0.84
N LEU A 76 15.85 16.00 -0.26
CA LEU A 76 15.01 15.82 0.93
C LEU A 76 13.73 15.05 0.57
N ARG A 77 13.17 15.29 -0.62
CA ARG A 77 12.05 14.49 -1.13
C ARG A 77 12.44 13.03 -1.34
N ALA A 78 13.64 12.77 -1.85
CA ALA A 78 14.18 11.42 -2.01
C ALA A 78 14.32 10.68 -0.67
N ARG A 79 14.69 11.37 0.42
CA ARG A 79 14.70 10.79 1.76
C ARG A 79 13.31 10.34 2.22
N VAL A 80 12.26 11.09 1.90
CA VAL A 80 10.87 10.70 2.20
C VAL A 80 10.44 9.51 1.34
N ILE A 81 10.80 9.49 0.05
CA ILE A 81 10.55 8.34 -0.83
C ILE A 81 11.24 7.08 -0.28
N LYS A 82 12.54 7.16 0.02
CA LYS A 82 13.29 6.07 0.65
C LYS A 82 12.60 5.57 1.91
N ARG A 83 12.17 6.49 2.79
CA ARG A 83 11.49 6.11 4.04
C ARG A 83 10.22 5.31 3.79
N TRP A 84 9.44 5.64 2.76
CA TRP A 84 8.26 4.85 2.39
C TRP A 84 8.61 3.49 1.78
N ILE A 85 9.73 3.38 1.06
CA ILE A 85 10.25 2.08 0.58
C ILE A 85 10.64 1.21 1.78
N ASP A 86 11.35 1.79 2.77
CA ASP A 86 11.72 1.09 4.01
C ASP A 86 10.44 0.61 4.76
N ILE A 87 9.42 1.47 4.92
CA ILE A 87 8.13 1.08 5.54
C ILE A 87 7.44 -0.04 4.75
N ALA A 88 7.46 0.03 3.42
CA ALA A 88 6.88 -1.01 2.58
C ALA A 88 7.60 -2.36 2.77
N GLN A 89 8.93 -2.36 2.91
CA GLN A 89 9.71 -3.55 3.22
C GLN A 89 9.32 -4.12 4.59
N GLU A 90 9.12 -3.29 5.62
CA GLU A 90 8.63 -3.76 6.93
C GLU A 90 7.21 -4.34 6.84
N CYS A 91 6.31 -3.71 6.07
CA CYS A 91 4.99 -4.28 5.79
C CYS A 91 5.08 -5.66 5.13
N ARG A 92 6.07 -5.90 4.26
CA ARG A 92 6.31 -7.23 3.67
C ARG A 92 6.74 -8.25 4.72
N VAL A 93 7.66 -7.87 5.63
CA VAL A 93 8.11 -8.74 6.73
C VAL A 93 6.93 -9.14 7.63
N LEU A 94 6.06 -8.17 7.95
CA LEU A 94 4.83 -8.39 8.73
C LEU A 94 3.71 -9.11 7.95
N LYS A 95 3.94 -9.47 6.67
CA LYS A 95 2.94 -10.04 5.76
C LYS A 95 1.68 -9.16 5.59
N ASN A 96 1.79 -7.84 5.82
CA ASN A 96 0.75 -6.88 5.54
C ASN A 96 0.77 -6.47 4.06
N PHE A 97 0.22 -7.33 3.22
CA PHE A 97 0.15 -7.10 1.77
C PHE A 97 -0.80 -5.95 1.38
N SER A 98 -1.77 -5.60 2.24
CA SER A 98 -2.70 -4.48 1.99
C SER A 98 -1.95 -3.14 1.98
N SER A 99 -1.30 -2.80 3.09
CA SER A 99 -0.53 -1.55 3.20
C SER A 99 0.70 -1.55 2.30
N LEU A 100 1.40 -2.70 2.15
CA LEU A 100 2.48 -2.82 1.18
C LEU A 100 2.01 -2.44 -0.23
N ARG A 101 0.88 -3.01 -0.70
CA ARG A 101 0.34 -2.69 -2.02
C ARG A 101 -0.08 -1.23 -2.12
N ALA A 102 -0.68 -0.66 -1.07
CA ALA A 102 -1.08 0.74 -1.03
C ALA A 102 0.13 1.68 -1.22
N ILE A 103 1.23 1.42 -0.51
CA ILE A 103 2.46 2.21 -0.60
C ILE A 103 3.09 2.08 -2.00
N VAL A 104 3.25 0.85 -2.51
CA VAL A 104 3.81 0.62 -3.85
C VAL A 104 2.97 1.31 -4.93
N SER A 105 1.64 1.14 -4.89
CA SER A 105 0.74 1.79 -5.86
C SER A 105 0.79 3.32 -5.77
N ALA A 106 0.92 3.88 -4.57
CA ALA A 106 1.09 5.32 -4.41
C ALA A 106 2.41 5.81 -5.01
N LEU A 107 3.53 5.13 -4.76
CA LEU A 107 4.84 5.47 -5.33
C LEU A 107 4.87 5.36 -6.86
N GLN A 108 4.16 4.38 -7.43
CA GLN A 108 4.00 4.21 -8.88
C GLN A 108 3.00 5.19 -9.51
N SER A 109 2.19 5.88 -8.71
CA SER A 109 1.17 6.80 -9.23
C SER A 109 1.80 7.99 -9.97
N ASN A 110 1.11 8.47 -11.00
CA ASN A 110 1.56 9.59 -11.86
C ASN A 110 2.10 10.82 -11.09
N PRO A 111 1.47 11.29 -10.00
CA PRO A 111 1.99 12.43 -9.23
C PRO A 111 3.41 12.24 -8.70
N LEU A 112 3.79 11.01 -8.34
CA LEU A 112 5.09 10.69 -7.76
C LEU A 112 6.08 10.17 -8.81
N TYR A 113 5.65 9.28 -9.71
CA TYR A 113 6.49 8.69 -10.75
C TYR A 113 7.16 9.72 -11.67
N ARG A 114 6.50 10.86 -11.90
CA ARG A 114 7.03 11.96 -12.74
C ARG A 114 8.15 12.78 -12.07
N LEU A 115 8.40 12.60 -10.77
CA LEU A 115 9.38 13.37 -10.01
C LEU A 115 10.83 12.90 -10.28
N LYS A 116 11.24 12.85 -11.55
CA LYS A 116 12.51 12.21 -11.99
C LYS A 116 13.73 12.70 -11.22
N ARG A 117 13.80 14.01 -10.94
CA ARG A 117 14.89 14.60 -10.13
C ARG A 117 14.92 14.09 -8.70
N ALA A 118 13.78 13.78 -8.07
CA ALA A 118 13.79 13.23 -6.71
C ALA A 118 14.19 11.75 -6.74
N TRP A 119 13.66 10.98 -7.70
CA TRP A 119 14.03 9.57 -7.90
C TRP A 119 15.52 9.37 -8.16
N SER A 120 16.18 10.28 -8.89
CA SER A 120 17.63 10.19 -9.13
C SER A 120 18.50 10.35 -7.87
N TRP A 121 17.95 10.89 -6.77
CA TRP A 121 18.63 11.00 -5.49
C TRP A 121 18.33 9.82 -4.54
N VAL A 122 17.42 8.91 -4.92
CA VAL A 122 17.15 7.71 -4.13
C VAL A 122 18.33 6.75 -4.29
N PRO A 123 18.87 6.18 -3.20
CA PRO A 123 19.96 5.21 -3.29
C PRO A 123 19.60 4.01 -4.16
N LYS A 124 20.58 3.46 -4.88
CA LYS A 124 20.38 2.32 -5.79
C LYS A 124 19.82 1.10 -5.07
N ASP A 125 20.32 0.80 -3.87
CA ASP A 125 19.84 -0.34 -3.07
C ASP A 125 18.35 -0.19 -2.73
N SER A 126 17.92 1.03 -2.36
CA SER A 126 16.51 1.31 -2.11
C SER A 126 15.66 1.23 -3.38
N MET A 127 16.21 1.59 -4.55
CA MET A 127 15.53 1.38 -5.83
C MET A 127 15.36 -0.12 -6.13
N SER A 128 16.39 -0.94 -5.89
CA SER A 128 16.31 -2.41 -6.03
C SER A 128 15.22 -2.98 -5.12
N THR A 129 15.20 -2.59 -3.84
CA THR A 129 14.14 -3.00 -2.91
C THR A 129 12.75 -2.60 -3.43
N PHE A 130 12.60 -1.39 -3.97
CA PHE A 130 11.32 -0.94 -4.52
C PHE A 130 10.88 -1.75 -5.75
N GLU A 131 11.82 -2.15 -6.61
CA GLU A 131 11.56 -3.00 -7.77
C GLU A 131 11.14 -4.41 -7.33
N GLU A 132 11.83 -5.02 -6.37
CA GLU A 132 11.47 -6.30 -5.76
C GLU A 132 10.07 -6.26 -5.13
N LEU A 133 9.78 -5.22 -4.33
CA LEU A 133 8.46 -5.03 -3.72
C LEU A 133 7.36 -4.80 -4.76
N SER A 134 7.69 -4.16 -5.89
CA SER A 134 6.76 -3.97 -6.99
C SER A 134 6.45 -5.27 -7.72
N ASP A 135 7.45 -6.15 -7.86
CA ASP A 135 7.30 -7.41 -8.57
C ASP A 135 6.40 -8.42 -7.84
N VAL A 136 6.32 -8.34 -6.51
CA VAL A 136 5.35 -9.13 -5.71
C VAL A 136 3.92 -9.00 -6.25
N PHE A 137 3.57 -7.85 -6.83
CA PHE A 137 2.23 -7.56 -7.35
C PHE A 137 2.22 -7.37 -8.87
N SER A 138 3.26 -7.80 -9.58
CA SER A 138 3.27 -7.74 -11.03
C SER A 138 2.20 -8.66 -11.61
N HIS A 139 1.66 -8.29 -12.77
CA HIS A 139 0.61 -9.06 -13.44
C HIS A 139 1.12 -10.37 -14.07
N HIS A 140 2.41 -10.72 -13.88
CA HIS A 140 2.95 -11.97 -14.36
C HIS A 140 2.18 -13.14 -13.74
N ASN A 141 1.57 -13.93 -14.62
CA ASN A 141 0.77 -15.10 -14.30
C ASN A 141 -0.33 -14.84 -13.25
N ASN A 142 -1.23 -13.86 -13.46
CA ASN A 142 -2.41 -13.67 -12.60
C ASN A 142 -2.10 -13.44 -11.10
N TYR A 143 -1.08 -12.63 -10.80
CA TYR A 143 -0.64 -12.32 -9.44
C TYR A 143 -0.12 -13.55 -8.65
N LEU A 144 0.40 -14.57 -9.33
CA LEU A 144 0.88 -15.81 -8.71
C LEU A 144 1.80 -15.55 -7.51
N THR A 145 2.77 -14.64 -7.62
CA THR A 145 3.71 -14.33 -6.52
C THR A 145 2.98 -13.87 -5.26
N SER A 146 2.03 -12.93 -5.39
CA SER A 146 1.21 -12.50 -4.25
C SER A 146 0.31 -13.62 -3.72
N ARG A 147 -0.21 -14.50 -4.60
CA ARG A 147 -1.07 -15.63 -4.20
C ARG A 147 -0.29 -16.69 -3.47
N GLU A 148 0.90 -17.05 -3.93
CA GLU A 148 1.79 -18.02 -3.30
C GLU A 148 2.23 -17.54 -1.91
N LEU A 149 2.59 -16.26 -1.77
CA LEU A 149 2.93 -15.68 -0.47
C LEU A 149 1.75 -15.72 0.53
N LEU A 150 0.52 -15.57 0.06
CA LEU A 150 -0.69 -15.72 0.88
C LEU A 150 -0.96 -17.19 1.24
N MET A 151 -0.75 -18.12 0.30
CA MET A 151 -1.00 -19.55 0.49
C MET A 151 0.07 -20.22 1.39
N GLY A 152 1.31 -19.74 1.37
CA GLY A 152 2.40 -20.23 2.22
C GLY A 152 2.29 -19.84 3.70
N GLY A 153 1.30 -19.00 4.07
CA GLY A 153 1.03 -18.62 5.47
C GLY A 153 0.09 -19.55 6.24
N GLY A 154 -0.47 -20.59 5.58
CA GLY A 154 -1.50 -21.46 6.15
C GLY A 154 -1.00 -22.75 6.82
N HIS A 155 0.29 -22.86 7.13
CA HIS A 155 0.87 -24.00 7.86
C HIS A 155 1.57 -23.54 9.14
N LEU A 156 0.78 -23.05 10.10
CA LEU A 156 1.09 -23.07 11.53
C LEU A 156 -0.22 -23.21 12.30
#